data_AF-A0A9D4XEC9-F1
#
_entry.id   AF-A0A9D4XEC9-F1
#
_cell.length_a   1.000
_cell.length_b   1.000
_cell.length_c   1.000
_cell.angle_alpha   90.00
_cell.angle_beta   90.00
_cell.angle_gamma   90.00
#
_symmetry.space_group_name_H-M   'P 1'
#
loop_
_entity.id
_entity.type
_entity.pdbx_description
1 polymer ?
#
loop_
_entity_poly.entity_id
_entity_poly.type
_entity_poly.pdbx_seq_one_letter_code
_entity_poly.pdbx_strand_id
1 'polypeptide(L)'
;MTTVPELKRKTCTYSFHREPLTSLIELSNLVNDELRCFTFQDYQLAPTLEEYSILMNVPIRYQVPFIDVPKEVDFRVVARALYLSIKEVSDNWKSSGDVVGLPLKYLVRMAKEEAKKGNWEAFNAQLAIMIYGIVLFPSMPNFVDFAAITIFLGGNLVPTLLADTYYAIHSRHGKGGAIRCCLPLLLRWFLSLLPTSGPFVDTQSTRKWTQRIMSLTSYDIKWKAYRLNVRSVIMSCGEFHNVPLIGTKGCINYNPVFSLRQLGFVMNGRPLDAEIAESVYFEKRSDPARLEQVGRA
;
A
#
# COMPACT_ATOMS: atom_id res chain seq x y z
N MET A 1 -44.66 -15.69 -26.15
CA MET A 1 -43.34 -15.68 -25.47
C MET A 1 -42.77 -14.29 -25.57
N THR A 2 -42.83 -13.52 -24.48
CA THR A 2 -42.28 -12.17 -24.37
C THR A 2 -40.77 -12.26 -24.20
N THR A 3 -40.02 -11.65 -25.11
CA THR A 3 -38.56 -11.58 -25.09
C THR A 3 -38.09 -10.71 -23.94
N VAL A 4 -37.27 -11.28 -23.05
CA VAL A 4 -36.64 -10.55 -21.95
C VAL A 4 -35.55 -9.64 -22.54
N PRO A 5 -35.47 -8.34 -22.16
CA PRO A 5 -34.42 -7.46 -22.68
C PRO A 5 -33.05 -7.88 -22.14
N GLU A 6 -32.09 -8.15 -23.03
CA GLU A 6 -30.70 -8.37 -22.65
C GLU A 6 -30.01 -7.05 -22.27
N LEU A 7 -29.41 -7.03 -21.07
CA LEU A 7 -28.56 -5.95 -20.60
C LEU A 7 -27.25 -5.92 -21.41
N LYS A 8 -27.15 -4.99 -22.36
CA LYS A 8 -25.90 -4.70 -23.06
C LYS A 8 -24.92 -3.99 -22.12
N ARG A 9 -23.98 -4.73 -21.54
CA ARG A 9 -22.85 -4.17 -20.79
C ARG A 9 -21.82 -3.59 -21.76
N LYS A 10 -21.62 -2.28 -21.74
CA LYS A 10 -20.39 -1.66 -22.24
C LYS A 10 -19.31 -1.78 -21.18
N THR A 11 -18.34 -2.65 -21.39
CA THR A 11 -17.12 -2.69 -20.57
C THR A 11 -16.24 -1.54 -21.01
N CYS A 12 -16.11 -0.50 -20.18
CA CYS A 12 -15.02 0.46 -20.35
C CYS A 12 -13.72 -0.25 -19.97
N THR A 13 -13.01 -0.80 -20.95
CA THR A 13 -11.63 -1.22 -20.76
C THR A 13 -10.78 0.04 -20.66
N TYR A 14 -10.48 0.47 -19.43
CA TYR A 14 -9.37 1.39 -19.20
C TYR A 14 -8.11 0.66 -19.67
N SER A 15 -7.59 1.06 -20.83
CA SER A 15 -6.29 0.62 -21.29
C SER A 15 -5.25 1.20 -20.33
N PHE A 16 -4.57 0.32 -19.59
CA PHE A 16 -3.33 0.64 -18.87
C PHE A 16 -2.23 0.97 -19.90
N HIS A 17 -2.36 2.10 -20.61
CA HIS A 17 -1.23 2.67 -21.33
C HIS A 17 -0.21 3.15 -20.31
N ARG A 18 1.08 3.12 -20.68
CA ARG A 18 2.28 3.37 -19.86
C ARG A 18 2.35 4.70 -19.06
N GLU A 19 1.31 5.55 -19.11
CA GLU A 19 1.29 6.89 -18.50
C GLU A 19 1.19 6.96 -16.96
N PRO A 20 0.56 6.03 -16.21
CA PRO A 20 0.26 6.30 -14.80
C PRO A 20 1.45 6.12 -13.85
N LEU A 21 2.51 5.38 -14.22
CA LEU A 21 3.64 5.16 -13.32
C LEU A 21 4.57 6.38 -13.19
N THR A 22 4.86 7.07 -14.31
CA THR A 22 5.58 8.35 -14.28
C THR A 22 4.79 9.42 -13.53
N SER A 23 3.47 9.37 -13.67
CA SER A 23 2.52 10.26 -12.99
C SER A 23 2.53 10.15 -11.46
N LEU A 24 2.87 8.97 -10.89
CA LEU A 24 2.96 8.77 -9.43
C LEU A 24 4.19 9.45 -8.82
N ILE A 25 5.30 9.51 -9.56
CA ILE A 25 6.49 10.27 -9.12
C ILE A 25 6.12 11.75 -9.04
N GLU A 26 5.33 12.25 -9.99
CA GLU A 26 4.88 13.64 -9.98
C GLU A 26 3.92 13.94 -8.81
N LEU A 27 3.09 12.97 -8.37
CA LEU A 27 2.28 13.13 -7.14
C LEU A 27 3.14 13.30 -5.89
N SER A 28 4.36 12.78 -5.85
CA SER A 28 5.23 12.94 -4.67
C SER A 28 5.62 14.40 -4.42
N ASN A 29 5.60 15.24 -5.46
CA ASN A 29 5.84 16.68 -5.32
C ASN A 29 4.67 17.42 -4.64
N LEU A 30 3.49 16.79 -4.56
CA LEU A 30 2.31 17.34 -3.89
C LEU A 30 2.26 16.96 -2.41
N VAL A 31 3.23 16.18 -1.93
CA VAL A 31 3.22 15.69 -0.56
C VAL A 31 3.68 16.79 0.37
N ASN A 32 2.85 17.07 1.37
CA ASN A 32 3.25 17.87 2.51
C ASN A 32 3.82 16.92 3.58
N ASP A 33 5.11 17.07 3.86
CA ASP A 33 5.83 16.24 4.81
C ASP A 33 5.29 16.39 6.24
N GLU A 34 4.96 17.61 6.67
CA GLU A 34 4.44 17.89 8.01
C GLU A 34 3.06 17.26 8.21
N LEU A 35 2.17 17.44 7.23
CA LEU A 35 0.79 16.97 7.33
C LEU A 35 0.61 15.48 7.01
N ARG A 36 1.61 14.84 6.39
CA ARG A 36 1.54 13.44 5.91
C ARG A 36 0.38 13.23 4.94
N CYS A 37 0.19 14.15 3.99
CA CYS A 37 -0.87 14.06 2.98
C CYS A 37 -0.47 14.72 1.66
N PHE A 38 -1.20 14.39 0.59
CA PHE A 38 -1.13 15.12 -0.68
C PHE A 38 -1.94 16.42 -0.56
N THR A 39 -1.30 17.55 -0.85
CA THR A 39 -1.91 18.87 -0.79
C THR A 39 -2.11 19.41 -2.21
N PHE A 40 -3.35 19.72 -2.54
CA PHE A 40 -3.76 20.36 -3.79
C PHE A 40 -4.19 21.80 -3.51
N GLN A 41 -4.65 22.50 -4.54
CA GLN A 41 -4.98 23.93 -4.45
C GLN A 41 -6.01 24.25 -3.35
N ASP A 42 -7.11 23.50 -3.28
CA ASP A 42 -8.21 23.75 -2.34
C ASP A 42 -8.67 22.49 -1.56
N TYR A 43 -7.88 21.41 -1.60
CA TYR A 43 -8.16 20.18 -0.86
C TYR A 43 -6.91 19.37 -0.55
N GLN A 44 -7.06 18.40 0.37
CA GLN A 44 -6.04 17.43 0.74
C GLN A 44 -6.58 16.01 0.49
N LEU A 45 -5.68 15.09 0.20
CA LEU A 45 -5.96 13.66 0.09
C LEU A 45 -4.90 12.85 0.83
N ALA A 46 -5.32 11.79 1.51
CA ALA A 46 -4.45 10.88 2.23
C ALA A 46 -4.99 9.44 2.08
N PRO A 47 -4.15 8.45 1.72
CA PRO A 47 -4.56 7.06 1.81
C PRO A 47 -4.78 6.66 3.28
N THR A 48 -5.80 5.86 3.54
CA THR A 48 -6.18 5.45 4.91
C THR A 48 -6.19 3.94 5.08
N LEU A 49 -6.18 3.47 6.33
CA LEU A 49 -6.31 2.04 6.64
C LEU A 49 -7.63 1.49 6.09
N GLU A 50 -8.70 2.26 6.20
CA GLU A 50 -10.05 1.93 5.74
C GLU A 50 -10.10 1.76 4.23
N GLU A 51 -9.54 2.71 3.47
CA GLU A 51 -9.50 2.64 2.02
C GLU A 51 -8.62 1.48 1.53
N TYR A 52 -7.44 1.28 2.13
CA TYR A 52 -6.56 0.17 1.78
C TYR A 52 -7.20 -1.18 2.14
N SER A 53 -7.88 -1.27 3.28
CA SER A 53 -8.65 -2.45 3.69
C SER A 53 -9.72 -2.80 2.66
N ILE A 54 -10.49 -1.81 2.19
CA ILE A 54 -11.52 -2.00 1.16
C ILE A 54 -10.88 -2.40 -0.18
N LEU A 55 -9.82 -1.74 -0.61
CA LEU A 55 -9.15 -2.02 -1.88
C LEU A 55 -8.52 -3.41 -1.94
N MET A 56 -7.98 -3.87 -0.81
CA MET A 56 -7.36 -5.19 -0.68
C MET A 56 -8.36 -6.28 -0.30
N ASN A 57 -9.59 -5.92 0.08
CA ASN A 57 -10.58 -6.82 0.66
C ASN A 57 -10.03 -7.61 1.86
N VAL A 58 -9.27 -6.92 2.72
CA VAL A 58 -8.65 -7.48 3.95
C VAL A 58 -9.11 -6.63 5.13
N PRO A 59 -9.82 -7.19 6.13
CA PRO A 59 -10.32 -6.42 7.26
C PRO A 59 -9.18 -5.87 8.11
N ILE A 60 -9.36 -4.66 8.64
CA ILE A 60 -8.46 -4.12 9.66
C ILE A 60 -8.65 -4.95 10.93
N ARG A 61 -7.58 -5.59 11.41
CA ARG A 61 -7.59 -6.27 12.71
C ARG A 61 -7.27 -5.26 13.80
N TYR A 62 -8.18 -5.10 14.75
CA TYR A 62 -8.03 -4.17 15.89
C TYR A 62 -6.96 -4.60 16.91
N GLN A 63 -6.44 -5.82 16.83
CA GLN A 63 -5.71 -6.44 17.95
C GLN A 63 -4.20 -6.19 17.97
N VAL A 64 -3.55 -5.98 16.82
CA VAL A 64 -2.19 -5.42 16.70
C VAL A 64 -2.06 -4.99 15.23
N PRO A 65 -1.91 -3.70 14.91
CA PRO A 65 -1.85 -3.31 13.51
C PRO A 65 -0.51 -3.71 12.87
N PHE A 66 0.52 -4.00 13.67
CA PHE A 66 1.89 -4.08 13.19
C PHE A 66 2.46 -5.50 13.24
N ILE A 67 2.90 -5.98 12.08
CA ILE A 67 3.74 -7.18 12.00
C ILE A 67 5.18 -6.73 12.20
N ASP A 68 5.75 -7.01 13.37
CA ASP A 68 7.20 -6.92 13.52
C ASP A 68 7.88 -8.07 12.75
N VAL A 69 8.99 -7.76 12.09
CA VAL A 69 9.75 -8.75 11.33
C VAL A 69 10.70 -9.45 12.30
N PRO A 70 10.58 -10.78 12.51
CA PRO A 70 11.46 -11.49 13.41
C PRO A 70 12.94 -11.31 13.05
N LYS A 71 13.82 -11.34 14.05
CA LYS A 71 15.27 -11.28 13.83
C LYS A 71 15.82 -12.54 13.15
N GLU A 72 15.17 -13.68 13.39
CA GLU A 72 15.57 -14.99 12.88
C GLU A 72 14.46 -15.63 12.06
N VAL A 73 14.85 -16.39 11.04
CA VAL A 73 13.92 -17.11 10.16
C VAL A 73 13.67 -18.52 10.69
N ASP A 74 12.40 -18.88 10.87
CA ASP A 74 12.03 -20.29 11.04
C ASP A 74 11.80 -20.92 9.65
N PHE A 75 12.83 -21.58 9.14
CA PHE A 75 12.77 -22.26 7.83
C PHE A 75 11.67 -23.32 7.76
N ARG A 76 11.22 -23.90 8.88
CA ARG A 76 10.13 -24.89 8.90
C ARG A 76 8.80 -24.24 8.52
N VAL A 77 8.57 -23.03 9.02
CA VAL A 77 7.35 -22.26 8.73
C VAL A 77 7.34 -21.85 7.26
N VAL A 78 8.46 -21.32 6.75
CA VAL A 78 8.59 -20.92 5.35
C VAL A 78 8.43 -22.12 4.41
N ALA A 79 9.11 -23.23 4.70
CA ALA A 79 9.04 -24.45 3.90
C ALA A 79 7.61 -25.01 3.83
N ARG A 80 6.91 -25.06 4.97
CA ARG A 80 5.49 -25.46 5.02
C ARG A 80 4.62 -24.54 4.17
N ALA A 81 4.77 -23.23 4.33
CA ALA A 81 3.95 -22.26 3.61
C ALA A 81 4.16 -22.28 2.08
N LEU A 82 5.35 -22.70 1.64
CA LEU A 82 5.70 -22.78 0.21
C LEU A 82 5.60 -24.18 -0.38
N TYR A 83 5.17 -25.18 0.41
CA TYR A 83 5.14 -26.59 -0.01
C TYR A 83 6.51 -27.10 -0.49
N LEU A 84 7.56 -26.72 0.22
CA LEU A 84 8.95 -27.09 -0.05
C LEU A 84 9.52 -27.86 1.15
N SER A 85 10.63 -28.56 0.94
CA SER A 85 11.42 -29.07 2.06
C SER A 85 12.22 -27.95 2.74
N ILE A 86 12.52 -28.14 4.03
CA ILE A 86 13.38 -27.21 4.79
C ILE A 86 14.71 -26.99 4.07
N LYS A 87 15.30 -28.09 3.56
CA LYS A 87 16.57 -28.08 2.84
C LYS A 87 16.51 -27.23 1.58
N GLU A 88 15.44 -27.37 0.78
CA GLU A 88 15.28 -26.55 -0.43
C GLU A 88 15.19 -25.06 -0.11
N VAL A 89 14.47 -24.69 0.96
CA VAL A 89 14.41 -23.29 1.38
C VAL A 89 15.77 -22.82 1.90
N SER A 90 16.43 -23.56 2.79
CA SER A 90 17.71 -23.16 3.37
C SER A 90 18.81 -23.02 2.32
N ASP A 91 18.90 -23.97 1.38
CA ASP A 91 19.93 -23.97 0.33
C ASP A 91 19.77 -22.80 -0.64
N ASN A 92 18.53 -22.32 -0.82
CA ASN A 92 18.18 -21.20 -1.71
C ASN A 92 17.95 -19.89 -0.98
N TRP A 93 18.09 -19.86 0.35
CA TRP A 93 18.08 -18.63 1.14
C TRP A 93 19.38 -17.87 0.89
N LYS A 94 19.30 -16.71 0.24
CA LYS A 94 20.47 -15.94 -0.18
C LYS A 94 20.46 -14.55 0.45
N SER A 95 21.65 -14.00 0.62
CA SER A 95 21.85 -12.57 0.86
C SER A 95 21.97 -11.84 -0.47
N SER A 96 21.41 -10.63 -0.56
CA SER A 96 21.59 -9.74 -1.71
C SER A 96 21.68 -8.30 -1.20
N GLY A 97 22.91 -7.78 -1.10
CA GLY A 97 23.16 -6.56 -0.32
C GLY A 97 22.82 -6.77 1.16
N ASP A 98 22.09 -5.83 1.75
CA ASP A 98 21.70 -5.84 3.18
C ASP A 98 20.40 -6.63 3.48
N VAL A 99 19.81 -7.27 2.47
CA VAL A 99 18.59 -8.05 2.62
C VAL A 99 18.84 -9.53 2.38
N VAL A 100 18.01 -10.36 3.02
CA VAL A 100 18.04 -11.82 2.92
C VAL A 100 16.66 -12.33 2.49
N GLY A 101 16.61 -13.47 1.82
CA GLY A 101 15.36 -14.02 1.32
C GLY A 101 15.55 -14.98 0.15
N LEU A 102 14.59 -15.01 -0.77
CA LEU A 102 14.52 -15.97 -1.86
C LEU A 102 14.63 -15.29 -3.24
N PRO A 103 15.51 -15.76 -4.14
CA PRO A 103 15.56 -15.25 -5.51
C PRO A 103 14.26 -15.52 -6.28
N LEU A 104 13.77 -14.53 -7.04
CA LEU A 104 12.55 -14.67 -7.84
C LEU A 104 12.66 -15.80 -8.87
N LYS A 105 13.84 -15.95 -9.50
CA LYS A 105 14.09 -17.03 -10.47
C LYS A 105 13.88 -18.43 -9.87
N TYR A 106 14.25 -18.61 -8.60
CA TYR A 106 14.03 -19.86 -7.88
C TYR A 106 12.53 -20.11 -7.66
N LEU A 107 11.81 -19.11 -7.15
CA LEU A 107 10.36 -19.21 -6.91
C LEU A 107 9.56 -19.46 -8.19
N VAL A 108 9.91 -18.78 -9.29
CA VAL A 108 9.28 -19.00 -10.61
C VAL A 108 9.51 -20.43 -11.09
N ARG A 109 10.71 -20.99 -10.88
CA ARG A 109 10.99 -22.39 -11.23
C ARG A 109 10.10 -23.33 -10.42
N MET A 110 10.01 -23.13 -9.10
CA MET A 110 9.18 -23.98 -8.24
C MET A 110 7.70 -23.91 -8.64
N ALA A 111 7.16 -22.71 -8.85
CA ALA A 111 5.78 -22.54 -9.25
C ALA A 111 5.48 -23.24 -10.59
N LYS A 112 6.40 -23.17 -11.56
CA LYS A 112 6.25 -23.89 -12.83
C LYS A 112 6.26 -25.40 -12.65
N GLU A 113 7.05 -25.93 -11.73
CA GLU A 113 7.10 -27.36 -11.43
C GLU A 113 5.79 -27.83 -10.79
N GLU A 114 5.24 -27.08 -9.82
CA GLU A 114 3.95 -27.41 -9.19
C GLU A 114 2.77 -27.28 -10.16
N ALA A 115 2.78 -26.28 -11.04
CA ALA A 115 1.76 -26.15 -12.09
C ALA A 115 1.79 -27.35 -13.05
N LYS A 116 2.97 -27.87 -13.42
CA LYS A 116 3.10 -29.07 -14.26
C LYS A 116 2.56 -30.34 -13.58
N LYS A 117 2.70 -30.43 -12.26
CA LYS A 117 2.16 -31.53 -11.44
C LYS A 117 0.66 -31.42 -11.20
N GLY A 118 0.04 -30.28 -11.54
CA GLY A 118 -1.35 -29.97 -11.20
C GLY A 118 -1.56 -29.64 -9.71
N ASN A 119 -0.48 -29.35 -8.97
CA ASN A 119 -0.56 -28.97 -7.56
C ASN A 119 -0.86 -27.47 -7.43
N TRP A 120 -2.14 -27.13 -7.59
CA TRP A 120 -2.60 -25.74 -7.59
C TRP A 120 -2.45 -25.05 -6.23
N GLU A 121 -2.53 -25.79 -5.13
CA GLU A 121 -2.38 -25.23 -3.79
C GLU A 121 -0.96 -24.71 -3.57
N ALA A 122 0.05 -25.54 -3.86
CA ALA A 122 1.45 -25.13 -3.80
C ALA A 122 1.79 -24.02 -4.79
N PHE A 123 1.29 -24.15 -6.03
CA PHE A 123 1.44 -23.11 -7.05
C PHE A 123 0.90 -21.75 -6.57
N ASN A 124 -0.31 -21.73 -6.02
CA ASN A 124 -0.95 -20.49 -5.55
C ASN A 124 -0.19 -19.88 -4.38
N ALA A 125 0.31 -20.68 -3.44
CA ALA A 125 1.14 -20.19 -2.34
C ALA A 125 2.46 -19.56 -2.83
N GLN A 126 3.13 -20.22 -3.78
CA GLN A 126 4.37 -19.73 -4.37
C GLN A 126 4.15 -18.48 -5.25
N LEU A 127 3.02 -18.42 -5.98
CA LEU A 127 2.61 -17.23 -6.72
C LEU A 127 2.30 -16.07 -5.77
N ALA A 128 1.57 -16.34 -4.68
CA ALA A 128 1.23 -15.34 -3.69
C ALA A 128 2.50 -14.73 -3.07
N ILE A 129 3.48 -15.53 -2.67
CA ILE A 129 4.71 -14.97 -2.07
C ILE A 129 5.51 -14.12 -3.06
N MET A 130 5.51 -14.47 -4.36
CA MET A 130 6.09 -13.63 -5.40
C MET A 130 5.34 -12.30 -5.54
N ILE A 131 4.01 -12.29 -5.48
CA ILE A 131 3.21 -11.06 -5.48
C ILE A 131 3.53 -10.21 -4.25
N TYR A 132 3.67 -10.83 -3.08
CA TYR A 132 4.06 -10.12 -1.85
C TYR A 132 5.42 -9.45 -1.99
N GLY A 133 6.46 -10.18 -2.41
CA GLY A 133 7.82 -9.62 -2.48
C GLY A 133 8.09 -8.69 -3.65
N ILE A 134 7.38 -8.84 -4.77
CA ILE A 134 7.65 -8.07 -5.99
C ILE A 134 6.69 -6.89 -6.17
N VAL A 135 5.42 -7.04 -5.78
CA VAL A 135 4.38 -6.04 -6.04
C VAL A 135 3.97 -5.30 -4.77
N LEU A 136 3.73 -6.02 -3.66
CA LEU A 136 3.21 -5.43 -2.43
C LEU A 136 4.33 -4.77 -1.61
N PHE A 137 5.44 -5.47 -1.42
CA PHE A 137 6.58 -5.05 -0.61
C PHE A 137 7.89 -5.10 -1.42
N PRO A 138 7.99 -4.32 -2.52
CA PRO A 138 9.18 -4.34 -3.37
C PRO A 138 10.40 -3.85 -2.59
N SER A 139 11.39 -4.72 -2.42
CA SER A 139 12.66 -4.38 -1.75
C SER A 139 13.78 -4.15 -2.77
N MET A 140 14.02 -5.14 -3.63
CA MET A 140 15.03 -5.07 -4.68
C MET A 140 14.63 -5.91 -5.91
N PRO A 141 15.19 -5.64 -7.11
CA PRO A 141 14.79 -6.34 -8.32
C PRO A 141 15.02 -7.87 -8.24
N ASN A 142 14.04 -8.64 -8.71
CA ASN A 142 14.11 -10.10 -8.83
C ASN A 142 14.36 -10.85 -7.51
N PHE A 143 13.91 -10.31 -6.39
CA PHE A 143 14.17 -10.89 -5.07
C PHE A 143 12.97 -10.70 -4.14
N VAL A 144 12.64 -11.75 -3.38
CA VAL A 144 11.59 -11.72 -2.37
C VAL A 144 12.26 -11.64 -0.99
N ASP A 145 12.18 -10.46 -0.39
CA ASP A 145 12.76 -10.12 0.91
C ASP A 145 12.08 -10.89 2.06
N PHE A 146 12.84 -11.29 3.07
CA PHE A 146 12.34 -11.89 4.31
C PHE A 146 11.24 -11.06 4.99
N ALA A 147 11.30 -9.73 4.91
CA ALA A 147 10.22 -8.88 5.42
C ALA A 147 8.88 -9.18 4.72
N ALA A 148 8.89 -9.30 3.39
CA ALA A 148 7.69 -9.65 2.61
C ALA A 148 7.19 -11.07 2.91
N ILE A 149 8.12 -12.03 3.09
CA ILE A 149 7.83 -13.41 3.49
C ILE A 149 7.14 -13.43 4.86
N THR A 150 7.64 -12.65 5.82
CA THR A 150 7.05 -12.56 7.16
C THR A 150 5.63 -12.01 7.10
N ILE A 151 5.40 -10.96 6.32
CA ILE A 151 4.05 -10.37 6.17
C ILE A 151 3.08 -11.34 5.50
N PHE A 152 3.55 -12.10 4.50
CA PHE A 152 2.78 -13.19 3.89
C PHE A 152 2.35 -14.23 4.92
N LEU A 153 3.24 -14.61 5.85
CA LEU A 153 2.94 -15.55 6.92
C LEU A 153 1.99 -14.96 7.99
N GLY A 154 2.09 -13.67 8.29
CA GLY A 154 1.28 -13.00 9.32
C GLY A 154 -0.14 -12.62 8.87
N GLY A 155 -0.39 -12.49 7.57
CA GLY A 155 -1.73 -12.36 6.98
C GLY A 155 -2.44 -11.01 7.13
N ASN A 156 -1.95 -10.07 7.95
CA ASN A 156 -2.46 -8.69 8.01
C ASN A 156 -1.46 -7.72 7.37
N LEU A 157 -1.60 -7.50 6.07
CA LEU A 157 -0.68 -6.70 5.27
C LEU A 157 -1.05 -5.20 5.19
N VAL A 158 -2.30 -4.83 5.54
CA VAL A 158 -2.86 -3.49 5.25
C VAL A 158 -2.09 -2.38 5.97
N PRO A 159 -1.83 -2.47 7.30
CA PRO A 159 -1.11 -1.40 7.98
C PRO A 159 0.33 -1.27 7.51
N THR A 160 1.01 -2.39 7.24
CA THR A 160 2.38 -2.37 6.69
C THR A 160 2.42 -1.79 5.27
N LEU A 161 1.44 -2.08 4.41
CA LEU A 161 1.34 -1.49 3.07
C LEU A 161 1.15 0.02 3.13
N LEU A 162 0.30 0.49 4.05
CA LEU A 162 0.09 1.91 4.26
C LEU A 162 1.36 2.57 4.79
N ALA A 163 2.03 1.94 5.77
CA ALA A 163 3.31 2.39 6.32
C ALA A 163 4.35 2.55 5.22
N ASP A 164 4.55 1.53 4.38
CA ASP A 164 5.53 1.55 3.29
C ASP A 164 5.17 2.58 2.21
N THR A 165 3.88 2.84 1.98
CA THR A 165 3.44 3.92 1.09
C THR A 165 3.91 5.27 1.63
N TYR A 166 3.56 5.60 2.87
CA TYR A 166 3.95 6.86 3.49
C TYR A 166 5.46 6.99 3.64
N TYR A 167 6.13 5.92 4.07
CA TYR A 167 7.57 5.89 4.26
C TYR A 167 8.32 6.11 2.95
N ALA A 168 7.91 5.42 1.88
CA ALA A 168 8.55 5.54 0.57
C ALA A 168 8.36 6.93 -0.04
N ILE A 169 7.19 7.55 0.17
CA ILE A 169 6.92 8.92 -0.25
C ILE A 169 7.77 9.90 0.55
N HIS A 170 7.71 9.86 1.88
CA HIS A 170 8.39 10.83 2.74
C HIS A 170 9.91 10.73 2.62
N SER A 171 10.47 9.52 2.62
CA SER A 171 11.93 9.32 2.46
C SER A 171 12.50 9.86 1.15
N ARG A 172 11.64 10.07 0.14
CA ARG A 172 12.02 10.57 -1.19
C ARG A 172 11.67 12.04 -1.41
N HIS A 173 10.96 12.68 -0.48
CA HIS A 173 10.64 14.10 -0.57
C HIS A 173 11.92 14.93 -0.73
N GLY A 174 11.98 15.75 -1.79
CA GLY A 174 13.13 16.60 -2.12
C GLY A 174 14.43 15.87 -2.54
N LYS A 175 14.49 14.54 -2.47
CA LYS A 175 15.73 13.75 -2.72
C LYS A 175 15.75 13.02 -4.07
N GLY A 176 14.62 13.01 -4.79
CA GLY A 176 14.48 12.30 -6.06
C GLY A 176 14.68 10.78 -5.95
N GLY A 177 14.57 10.08 -7.09
CA GLY A 177 14.76 8.64 -7.20
C GLY A 177 13.47 7.82 -7.14
N ALA A 178 13.60 6.49 -7.22
CA ALA A 178 12.47 5.59 -7.31
C ALA A 178 11.76 5.41 -5.95
N ILE A 179 10.44 5.60 -5.94
CA ILE A 179 9.56 5.27 -4.82
C ILE A 179 9.40 3.74 -4.79
N ARG A 180 9.71 3.13 -3.64
CA ARG A 180 9.63 1.67 -3.44
C ARG A 180 8.50 1.35 -2.47
N CYS A 181 7.28 1.32 -3.01
CA CYS A 181 6.07 0.86 -2.32
C CYS A 181 5.16 0.12 -3.32
N CYS A 182 3.98 -0.32 -2.89
CA CYS A 182 2.97 -0.87 -3.79
C CYS A 182 2.35 0.21 -4.68
N LEU A 183 3.06 0.63 -5.73
CA LEU A 183 2.61 1.65 -6.68
C LEU A 183 1.25 1.34 -7.32
N PRO A 184 0.93 0.08 -7.72
CA PRO A 184 -0.40 -0.22 -8.26
C PRO A 184 -1.53 0.04 -7.27
N LEU A 185 -1.32 -0.21 -5.97
CA LEU A 185 -2.32 0.06 -4.95
C LEU A 185 -2.52 1.56 -4.73
N LEU A 186 -1.42 2.32 -4.58
CA LEU A 186 -1.47 3.78 -4.46
C LEU A 186 -2.16 4.42 -5.67
N LEU A 187 -1.84 3.96 -6.88
CA LEU A 187 -2.50 4.42 -8.10
C LEU A 187 -3.98 4.10 -8.09
N ARG A 188 -4.34 2.86 -7.74
CA ARG A 188 -5.75 2.43 -7.70
C ARG A 188 -6.54 3.25 -6.69
N TRP A 189 -5.96 3.54 -5.52
CA TRP A 189 -6.52 4.45 -4.53
C TRP A 189 -6.75 5.83 -5.14
N PHE A 190 -5.71 6.44 -5.71
CA PHE A 190 -5.81 7.79 -6.25
C PHE A 190 -6.84 7.89 -7.39
N LEU A 191 -6.82 6.96 -8.33
CA LEU A 191 -7.76 6.91 -9.46
C LEU A 191 -9.22 6.75 -9.01
N SER A 192 -9.48 6.11 -7.86
CA SER A 192 -10.84 5.97 -7.32
C SER A 192 -11.48 7.31 -6.94
N LEU A 193 -10.64 8.32 -6.66
CA LEU A 193 -11.05 9.65 -6.22
C LEU A 193 -11.27 10.61 -7.40
N LEU A 194 -10.84 10.24 -8.61
CA LEU A 194 -10.86 11.13 -9.77
C LEU A 194 -12.21 11.12 -10.51
N PRO A 195 -12.54 12.22 -11.22
CA PRO A 195 -13.69 12.25 -12.13
C PRO A 195 -13.61 11.16 -13.19
N THR A 196 -14.75 10.55 -13.50
CA THR A 196 -14.88 9.58 -14.62
C THR A 196 -15.56 10.18 -15.85
N SER A 197 -15.82 11.48 -15.84
CA SER A 197 -16.47 12.23 -16.91
C SER A 197 -16.11 13.72 -16.80
N GLY A 198 -16.42 14.49 -17.84
CA GLY A 198 -16.20 15.94 -17.88
C GLY A 198 -14.78 16.32 -18.26
N PRO A 199 -14.39 17.59 -18.02
CA PRO A 199 -13.17 18.17 -18.59
C PRO A 199 -11.90 17.39 -18.26
N PHE A 200 -11.86 16.75 -17.09
CA PHE A 200 -10.77 15.85 -16.73
C PHE A 200 -10.62 14.75 -17.78
N VAL A 201 -11.66 13.97 -18.09
CA VAL A 201 -11.58 12.86 -19.05
C VAL A 201 -11.48 13.37 -20.50
N ASP A 202 -12.24 14.40 -20.85
CA ASP A 202 -12.36 14.90 -22.22
C ASP A 202 -11.04 15.45 -22.77
N THR A 203 -10.13 15.90 -21.89
CA THR A 203 -8.83 16.46 -22.25
C THR A 203 -7.69 15.45 -22.24
N GLN A 204 -7.95 14.14 -22.10
CA GLN A 204 -6.91 13.11 -22.03
C GLN A 204 -6.00 13.07 -23.26
N SER A 205 -6.52 13.35 -24.45
CA SER A 205 -5.74 13.35 -25.69
C SER A 205 -4.95 14.64 -25.92
N THR A 206 -5.26 15.71 -25.21
CA THR A 206 -4.71 17.06 -25.46
C THR A 206 -3.87 17.61 -24.32
N ARG A 207 -4.03 17.10 -23.10
CA ARG A 207 -3.32 17.57 -21.90
C ARG A 207 -2.58 16.43 -21.20
N LYS A 208 -1.40 16.75 -20.68
CA LYS A 208 -0.63 15.82 -19.84
C LYS A 208 -1.41 15.51 -18.56
N TRP A 209 -1.21 14.31 -18.01
CA TRP A 209 -1.88 13.86 -16.79
C TRP A 209 -1.69 14.84 -15.62
N THR A 210 -0.47 15.32 -15.37
CA THR A 210 -0.20 16.32 -14.33
C THR A 210 -0.97 17.61 -14.51
N GLN A 211 -1.05 18.15 -15.72
CA GLN A 211 -1.81 19.37 -15.98
C GLN A 211 -3.30 19.17 -15.68
N ARG A 212 -3.83 17.99 -15.98
CA ARG A 212 -5.23 17.62 -15.69
C ARG A 212 -5.46 17.49 -14.18
N ILE A 213 -4.56 16.81 -13.46
CA ILE A 213 -4.62 16.66 -12.00
C ILE A 213 -4.51 18.02 -11.29
N MET A 214 -3.57 18.87 -11.69
CA MET A 214 -3.38 20.20 -11.10
C MET A 214 -4.55 21.15 -11.38
N SER A 215 -5.40 20.85 -12.37
CA SER A 215 -6.61 21.63 -12.66
C SER A 215 -7.84 21.19 -11.87
N LEU A 216 -7.75 20.08 -11.13
CA LEU A 216 -8.86 19.61 -10.30
C LEU A 216 -9.04 20.47 -9.07
N THR A 217 -10.31 20.72 -8.73
CA THR A 217 -10.73 21.37 -7.50
C THR A 217 -11.39 20.38 -6.55
N SER A 218 -11.70 20.82 -5.33
CA SER A 218 -12.44 20.01 -4.38
C SER A 218 -13.84 19.59 -4.86
N TYR A 219 -14.42 20.26 -5.87
CA TYR A 219 -15.72 19.88 -6.45
C TYR A 219 -15.63 18.71 -7.44
N ASP A 220 -14.46 18.48 -8.01
CA ASP A 220 -14.23 17.43 -8.99
C ASP A 220 -13.96 16.07 -8.31
N ILE A 221 -13.48 16.09 -7.07
CA ILE A 221 -13.12 14.90 -6.32
C ILE A 221 -14.34 14.08 -5.90
N LYS A 222 -14.24 12.76 -6.09
CA LYS A 222 -15.26 11.80 -5.66
C LYS A 222 -15.12 11.45 -4.19
N TRP A 223 -15.60 12.34 -3.32
CA TRP A 223 -15.63 12.16 -1.86
C TRP A 223 -16.47 10.97 -1.34
N LYS A 224 -17.21 10.28 -2.22
CA LYS A 224 -18.11 9.17 -1.82
C LYS A 224 -17.56 7.79 -2.17
N ALA A 225 -16.34 7.69 -2.72
CA ALA A 225 -15.81 6.42 -3.25
C ALA A 225 -15.87 5.27 -2.25
N TYR A 226 -15.64 5.54 -0.96
CA TYR A 226 -15.57 4.52 0.10
C TYR A 226 -16.66 4.64 1.18
N ARG A 227 -17.52 5.67 1.07
CA ARG A 227 -18.42 6.13 2.14
C ARG A 227 -19.44 5.10 2.65
N LEU A 228 -19.84 4.13 1.83
CA LEU A 228 -20.83 3.12 2.25
C LEU A 228 -20.23 2.02 3.13
N ASN A 229 -18.91 1.85 3.10
CA ASN A 229 -18.22 0.75 3.77
C ASN A 229 -17.53 1.17 5.08
N VAL A 230 -17.44 2.47 5.35
CA VAL A 230 -16.73 3.01 6.51
C VAL A 230 -17.74 3.59 7.51
N ARG A 231 -17.87 2.94 8.67
CA ARG A 231 -18.77 3.37 9.76
C ARG A 231 -18.06 4.14 10.86
N SER A 232 -16.78 3.90 11.03
CA SER A 232 -15.90 4.50 12.02
C SER A 232 -14.52 4.65 11.41
N VAL A 233 -13.78 5.67 11.82
CA VAL A 233 -12.41 5.95 11.37
C VAL A 233 -11.47 5.78 12.54
N ILE A 234 -10.34 5.11 12.33
CA ILE A 234 -9.27 5.03 13.32
C ILE A 234 -8.57 6.38 13.34
N MET A 235 -8.68 7.08 14.48
CA MET A 235 -8.10 8.42 14.66
C MET A 235 -6.76 8.40 15.40
N SER A 236 -6.55 7.40 16.27
CA SER A 236 -5.40 7.30 17.18
C SER A 236 -5.08 5.83 17.49
N CYS A 237 -3.91 5.57 18.10
CA CYS A 237 -3.52 4.25 18.60
C CYS A 237 -2.74 4.39 19.91
N GLY A 238 -3.20 3.72 20.98
CA GLY A 238 -2.56 3.81 22.29
C GLY A 238 -2.41 5.26 22.77
N GLU A 239 -1.19 5.63 23.15
CA GLU A 239 -0.82 6.97 23.62
C GLU A 239 -0.61 7.99 22.48
N PHE A 240 -0.64 7.55 21.21
CA PHE A 240 -0.40 8.42 20.05
C PHE A 240 -1.69 9.14 19.65
N HIS A 241 -1.65 10.46 19.47
CA HIS A 241 -2.78 11.29 18.99
C HIS A 241 -3.10 11.06 17.51
N ASN A 242 -2.23 10.36 16.79
CA ASN A 242 -2.45 9.92 15.43
C ASN A 242 -2.21 8.40 15.31
N VAL A 243 -2.22 7.87 14.09
CA VAL A 243 -2.03 6.44 13.88
C VAL A 243 -0.58 6.18 13.46
N PRO A 244 0.28 5.71 14.39
CA PRO A 244 1.61 5.27 14.02
C PRO A 244 1.50 4.01 13.15
N LEU A 245 2.48 3.78 12.27
CA LEU A 245 2.54 2.61 11.40
C LEU A 245 3.94 2.03 11.37
N ILE A 246 4.04 0.70 11.32
CA ILE A 246 5.30 -0.03 11.16
C ILE A 246 5.38 -0.65 9.75
N GLY A 247 6.32 -0.16 8.95
CA GLY A 247 6.61 -0.65 7.61
C GLY A 247 7.74 -1.67 7.56
N THR A 248 8.12 -2.09 6.35
CA THR A 248 9.29 -2.94 6.12
C THR A 248 10.61 -2.20 6.31
N LYS A 249 10.64 -0.88 6.07
CA LYS A 249 11.86 -0.05 6.15
C LYS A 249 11.95 0.82 7.40
N GLY A 250 10.82 1.23 7.97
CA GLY A 250 10.79 2.13 9.11
C GLY A 250 9.39 2.33 9.66
N CYS A 251 9.30 3.17 10.67
CA CYS A 251 8.02 3.58 11.24
C CYS A 251 7.64 4.96 10.71
N ILE A 252 6.35 5.17 10.50
CA ILE A 252 5.78 6.46 10.10
C ILE A 252 4.35 6.59 10.59
N ASN A 253 3.88 7.78 10.98
CA ASN A 253 2.46 8.01 11.24
C ASN A 253 1.73 8.56 10.00
N TYR A 254 0.40 8.38 9.99
CA TYR A 254 -0.49 9.20 9.18
C TYR A 254 -1.47 9.94 10.07
N ASN A 255 -2.04 11.03 9.55
CA ASN A 255 -2.92 11.93 10.27
C ASN A 255 -4.36 11.76 9.73
N PRO A 256 -5.21 10.93 10.37
CA PRO A 256 -6.53 10.57 9.81
C PRO A 256 -7.48 11.77 9.71
N VAL A 257 -7.29 12.81 10.53
CA VAL A 257 -8.10 14.03 10.53
C VAL A 257 -8.19 14.70 9.16
N PHE A 258 -7.13 14.66 8.36
CA PHE A 258 -7.11 15.22 6.99
C PHE A 258 -7.87 14.37 5.97
N SER A 259 -8.23 13.13 6.33
CA SER A 259 -8.91 12.18 5.44
C SER A 259 -10.42 12.03 5.72
N LEU A 260 -10.93 12.66 6.79
CA LEU A 260 -12.34 12.52 7.21
C LEU A 260 -13.33 12.82 6.08
N ARG A 261 -13.06 13.85 5.27
CA ARG A 261 -13.91 14.21 4.13
C ARG A 261 -13.95 13.10 3.06
N GLN A 262 -12.83 12.41 2.79
CA GLN A 262 -12.75 11.28 1.85
C GLN A 262 -13.59 10.09 2.32
N LEU A 263 -13.67 9.90 3.63
CA LEU A 263 -14.43 8.85 4.29
C LEU A 263 -15.90 9.24 4.51
N GLY A 264 -16.29 10.46 4.14
CA GLY A 264 -17.66 10.95 4.23
C GLY A 264 -18.06 11.50 5.59
N PHE A 265 -17.09 11.78 6.46
CA PHE A 265 -17.27 12.41 7.76
C PHE A 265 -17.08 13.94 7.65
N VAL A 266 -17.78 14.67 8.53
CA VAL A 266 -17.68 16.13 8.60
C VAL A 266 -16.46 16.50 9.43
N MET A 267 -15.66 17.44 8.92
CA MET A 267 -14.64 18.09 9.73
C MET A 267 -15.30 19.25 10.49
N ASN A 268 -15.34 19.15 11.82
CA ASN A 268 -16.02 20.13 12.68
C ASN A 268 -15.18 21.39 12.97
N GLY A 269 -13.95 21.45 12.45
CA GLY A 269 -13.03 22.56 12.66
C GLY A 269 -11.66 22.25 12.08
N ARG A 270 -10.71 23.17 12.31
CA ARG A 270 -9.29 22.91 12.02
C ARG A 270 -8.77 21.77 12.92
N PRO A 271 -7.84 20.93 12.43
CA PRO A 271 -7.13 19.98 13.29
C PRO A 271 -6.45 20.69 14.46
N LEU A 272 -6.33 20.00 15.58
CA LEU A 272 -5.62 20.48 16.76
C LEU A 272 -4.11 20.48 16.50
N ASP A 273 -3.39 21.43 17.08
CA ASP A 273 -1.94 21.52 16.92
C ASP A 273 -1.24 20.22 17.40
N ALA A 274 -1.79 19.55 18.43
CA ALA A 274 -1.30 18.26 18.92
C ALA A 274 -1.45 17.12 17.89
N GLU A 275 -2.52 17.13 17.08
CA GLU A 275 -2.76 16.15 16.01
C GLU A 275 -1.78 16.33 14.84
N ILE A 276 -1.24 17.54 14.68
CA ILE A 276 -0.28 17.91 13.63
C ILE A 276 1.16 17.71 14.12
N ALA A 277 1.46 18.11 15.36
CA ALA A 277 2.81 18.17 15.90
C ALA A 277 3.42 16.79 16.19
N GLU A 278 2.60 15.80 16.54
CA GLU A 278 3.09 14.46 16.83
C GLU A 278 3.55 13.77 15.56
N SER A 279 4.86 13.52 15.44
CA SER A 279 5.42 12.84 14.26
C SER A 279 6.24 11.62 14.66
N VAL A 280 5.83 10.48 14.12
CA VAL A 280 6.59 9.24 14.11
C VAL A 280 7.23 9.16 12.74
N TYR A 281 8.56 9.20 12.69
CA TYR A 281 9.32 8.87 11.48
C TYR A 281 10.74 8.48 11.83
N PHE A 282 11.10 7.22 11.59
CA PHE A 282 12.46 6.72 11.79
C PHE A 282 12.70 5.40 11.05
N GLU A 283 13.95 5.11 10.72
CA GLU A 283 14.37 3.81 10.17
C GLU A 283 14.28 2.72 11.24
N LYS A 284 13.83 1.51 10.88
CA LYS A 284 13.62 0.44 11.88
C LYS A 284 14.85 0.13 12.74
N ARG A 285 16.05 0.29 12.16
CA ARG A 285 17.33 0.00 12.82
C ARG A 285 17.88 1.18 13.63
N SER A 286 17.36 2.40 13.43
CA SER A 286 17.91 3.60 14.08
C SER A 286 17.43 3.78 15.52
N ASP A 287 16.23 3.30 15.85
CA ASP A 287 15.64 3.51 17.18
C ASP A 287 14.81 2.28 17.65
N PRO A 288 15.46 1.23 18.19
CA PRO A 288 14.77 0.02 18.64
C PRO A 288 13.80 0.26 19.80
N ALA A 289 14.10 1.22 20.69
CA ALA A 289 13.24 1.53 21.83
C ALA A 289 11.93 2.15 21.37
N ARG A 290 11.99 3.10 20.42
CA ARG A 290 10.80 3.71 19.83
C ARG A 290 10.03 2.74 18.95
N LEU A 291 10.71 1.82 18.25
CA LEU A 291 10.06 0.72 17.53
C LEU A 291 9.21 -0.14 18.48
N GLU A 292 9.78 -0.52 19.63
CA GLU A 292 9.07 -1.29 20.64
C GLU A 292 7.89 -0.51 21.24
N GLN A 293 8.04 0.79 21.47
CA GLN A 293 6.95 1.65 21.92
C GLN A 293 5.78 1.67 20.92
N VAL A 294 6.06 1.86 19.63
CA VAL A 294 5.03 1.84 18.57
C VAL A 294 4.39 0.45 18.45
N GLY A 295 5.18 -0.62 18.59
CA GLY A 295 4.67 -1.99 18.52
C GLY A 295 3.76 -2.41 19.69
N ARG A 296 3.78 -1.65 20.81
CA ARG A 296 2.96 -1.89 22.00
C ARG A 296 1.70 -1.02 22.08
N ALA A 297 1.54 -0.05 21.17
CA ALA A 297 0.35 0.81 21.08
C ALA A 297 -0.86 0.07 20.49
#